data_AF-A0A0L1KB48-F1
#
_entry.id   AF-A0A0L1KB48-F1
#
_cell.length_a   1.000
_cell.length_b   1.000
_cell.length_c   1.000
_cell.angle_alpha   90.00
_cell.angle_beta   90.00
_cell.angle_gamma   90.00
#
_symmetry.space_group_name_H-M   'P 1'
#
loop_
_entity.id
_entity.type
_entity.pdbx_description
1 polymer ?
#
loop_
_entity_poly.entity_id
_entity_poly.type
_entity_poly.pdbx_seq_one_letter_code
_entity_poly.pdbx_strand_id
1 'polypeptide(L)'
;MGSNTLFEATLSRCTDRHLFSAPIVVIGEHHLQFAKPQAAAIAPDAQFVIEPMGRNTAPAIALAAMALEPQEIMLVCPSDHHIVDPQAFRDAAGAAAELASEDHLVAFGIQATAPETGYGYLHRGPPLGAGYEVQSFVEKPDLATALGFLADGGYAWNGGIFAFKAGTYLSELEKHRPEIAIASAAALEKGVRSGSDIRPDADCFATISAESVDYAVMENTGRAAMIDVSMGWSDIGNWDALLRERNPANEPNVVVGPGEILGATGSMIDSDGPHVTLIGADDTVVVVDGDDVLVVARNAAQRIGEASRCRNS
;
A
#
# COMPACT_ATOMS: atom_id res chain seq x y z
N MET A 1 -13.71 0.19 -9.05
CA MET A 1 -14.45 1.03 -8.08
C MET A 1 -14.80 2.29 -8.84
N GLY A 2 -16.09 2.50 -9.16
CA GLY A 2 -16.38 3.16 -10.44
C GLY A 2 -15.73 2.38 -11.61
N SER A 3 -15.50 3.04 -12.75
CA SER A 3 -14.90 2.41 -13.94
C SER A 3 -13.40 2.11 -13.84
N ASN A 4 -12.69 2.61 -12.82
CA ASN A 4 -11.23 2.55 -12.76
C ASN A 4 -10.74 1.48 -11.75
N THR A 5 -9.57 0.91 -12.04
CA THR A 5 -8.82 0.04 -11.12
C THR A 5 -8.19 0.86 -9.97
N LEU A 6 -7.73 0.17 -8.93
CA LEU A 6 -7.00 0.82 -7.82
C LEU A 6 -5.69 1.44 -8.28
N PHE A 7 -4.97 0.76 -9.16
CA PHE A 7 -3.75 1.27 -9.77
C PHE A 7 -4.02 2.55 -10.57
N GLU A 8 -5.06 2.56 -11.39
CA GLU A 8 -5.49 3.76 -12.13
C GLU A 8 -5.90 4.90 -11.19
N ALA A 9 -6.63 4.60 -10.11
CA ALA A 9 -7.00 5.59 -9.10
C ALA A 9 -5.77 6.17 -8.37
N THR A 10 -4.74 5.36 -8.14
CA THR A 10 -3.47 5.78 -7.54
C THR A 10 -2.66 6.67 -8.48
N LEU A 11 -2.59 6.35 -9.77
CA LEU A 11 -1.97 7.25 -10.74
C LEU A 11 -2.74 8.56 -10.88
N SER A 12 -4.08 8.47 -10.95
CA SER A 12 -4.96 9.63 -11.16
C SER A 12 -4.84 10.68 -10.06
N ARG A 13 -4.71 10.26 -8.79
CA ARG A 13 -4.55 11.19 -7.66
C ARG A 13 -3.20 11.92 -7.64
N CYS A 14 -2.20 11.42 -8.38
CA CYS A 14 -0.86 11.99 -8.51
C CYS A 14 -0.60 12.69 -9.87
N THR A 15 -1.65 13.12 -10.59
CA THR A 15 -1.53 13.75 -11.91
C THR A 15 -1.25 15.26 -11.87
N ASP A 16 -1.40 15.92 -10.72
CA ASP A 16 -1.13 17.35 -10.58
C ASP A 16 0.38 17.62 -10.71
N ARG A 17 0.81 18.11 -11.87
CA ARG A 17 2.22 18.38 -12.20
C ARG A 17 2.82 19.59 -11.49
N HIS A 18 2.02 20.36 -10.75
CA HIS A 18 2.57 21.36 -9.83
C HIS A 18 3.07 20.75 -8.52
N LEU A 19 2.56 19.57 -8.16
CA LEU A 19 2.93 18.84 -6.94
C LEU A 19 3.80 17.62 -7.22
N PHE A 20 3.56 16.91 -8.33
CA PHE A 20 4.19 15.62 -8.64
C PHE A 20 4.93 15.63 -9.97
N SER A 21 6.14 15.08 -9.96
CA SER A 21 6.83 14.66 -11.19
C SER A 21 6.16 13.43 -11.81
N ALA A 22 6.64 13.02 -13.00
CA ALA A 22 6.23 11.77 -13.62
C ALA A 22 6.45 10.60 -12.66
N PRO A 23 5.50 9.65 -12.54
CA PRO A 23 5.62 8.56 -11.57
C PRO A 23 6.64 7.51 -12.00
N ILE A 24 7.30 6.91 -11.01
CA ILE A 24 8.06 5.67 -11.17
C ILE A 24 7.19 4.53 -10.64
N VAL A 25 6.85 3.58 -11.50
CA VAL A 25 6.08 2.39 -11.16
C VAL A 25 7.06 1.23 -10.95
N VAL A 26 7.19 0.76 -9.71
CA VAL A 26 7.94 -0.45 -9.38
C VAL A 26 6.97 -1.64 -9.41
N ILE A 27 7.26 -2.65 -10.21
CA ILE A 27 6.29 -3.72 -10.50
C ILE A 27 6.97 -5.04 -10.87
N GLY A 28 6.39 -6.17 -10.46
CA GLY A 28 6.83 -7.49 -10.93
C GLY A 28 6.55 -7.72 -12.42
N GLU A 29 7.45 -8.43 -13.11
CA GLU A 29 7.36 -8.70 -14.56
C GLU A 29 5.98 -9.27 -14.99
N HIS A 30 5.37 -10.13 -14.16
CA HIS A 30 4.07 -10.77 -14.47
C HIS A 30 2.89 -9.79 -14.58
N HIS A 31 2.95 -8.65 -13.91
CA HIS A 31 1.86 -7.67 -13.90
C HIS A 31 2.02 -6.59 -14.97
N LEU A 32 3.17 -6.54 -15.66
CA LEU A 32 3.55 -5.48 -16.58
C LEU A 32 2.56 -5.31 -17.73
N GLN A 33 2.06 -6.42 -18.27
CA GLN A 33 1.10 -6.44 -19.40
C GLN A 33 -0.24 -5.77 -19.06
N PHE A 34 -0.62 -5.75 -17.77
CA PHE A 34 -1.85 -5.13 -17.29
C PHE A 34 -1.62 -3.67 -16.89
N ALA A 35 -0.49 -3.38 -16.24
CA ALA A 35 -0.18 -2.05 -15.72
C ALA A 35 0.18 -1.05 -16.82
N LYS A 36 0.97 -1.45 -17.84
CA LYS A 36 1.42 -0.51 -18.88
C LYS A 36 0.28 0.14 -19.66
N PRO A 37 -0.75 -0.59 -20.15
CA PRO A 37 -1.88 0.03 -20.83
C PRO A 37 -2.65 1.01 -19.93
N GLN A 38 -2.88 0.64 -18.66
CA GLN A 38 -3.56 1.49 -17.68
C GLN A 38 -2.77 2.78 -17.40
N ALA A 39 -1.46 2.65 -17.18
CA ALA A 39 -0.57 3.79 -16.96
C ALA A 39 -0.49 4.70 -18.19
N ALA A 40 -0.40 4.16 -19.40
CA ALA A 40 -0.31 4.95 -20.62
C ALA A 40 -1.50 5.89 -20.83
N ALA A 41 -2.68 5.53 -20.32
CA ALA A 41 -3.88 6.37 -20.39
C ALA A 41 -3.85 7.58 -19.42
N ILE A 42 -3.10 7.48 -18.32
CA ILE A 42 -3.16 8.43 -17.19
C ILE A 42 -1.83 9.19 -17.01
N ALA A 43 -0.72 8.47 -17.06
CA ALA A 43 0.65 8.94 -16.92
C ALA A 43 1.52 8.34 -18.04
N PRO A 44 1.39 8.83 -19.29
CA PRO A 44 2.15 8.32 -20.43
C PRO A 44 3.67 8.53 -20.31
N ASP A 45 4.10 9.39 -19.39
CA ASP A 45 5.47 9.69 -19.02
C ASP A 45 6.01 8.80 -17.89
N ALA A 46 5.23 7.81 -17.42
CA ALA A 46 5.64 6.91 -16.35
C ALA A 46 6.89 6.10 -16.71
N GLN A 47 7.79 5.97 -15.73
CA GLN A 47 8.91 5.04 -15.78
C GLN A 47 8.55 3.74 -15.10
N PHE A 48 9.11 2.63 -15.56
CA PHE A 48 8.86 1.30 -15.00
C PHE A 48 10.15 0.68 -14.51
N VAL A 49 10.20 0.36 -13.22
CA VAL A 49 11.23 -0.48 -12.62
C VAL A 49 10.64 -1.88 -12.46
N ILE A 50 11.14 -2.83 -13.23
CA ILE A 50 10.50 -4.13 -13.43
C ILE A 50 11.25 -5.18 -12.63
N GLU A 51 10.69 -5.59 -11.50
CA GLU A 51 11.27 -6.57 -10.60
C GLU A 51 11.18 -7.99 -11.19
N PRO A 52 12.28 -8.75 -11.23
CA PRO A 52 12.27 -10.12 -11.74
C PRO A 52 11.59 -11.11 -10.78
N MET A 53 11.43 -10.75 -9.51
CA MET A 53 10.76 -11.53 -8.47
C MET A 53 10.37 -10.63 -7.29
N GLY A 54 9.45 -11.08 -6.43
CA GLY A 54 9.03 -10.29 -5.26
C GLY A 54 10.08 -10.29 -4.13
N ARG A 55 10.44 -9.10 -3.65
CA ARG A 55 11.34 -8.90 -2.49
C ARG A 55 10.80 -7.93 -1.43
N ASN A 56 9.48 -7.67 -1.44
CA ASN A 56 8.80 -6.77 -0.50
C ASN A 56 9.23 -5.29 -0.69
N THR A 57 8.80 -4.37 0.19
CA THR A 57 8.80 -2.93 -0.11
C THR A 57 10.17 -2.25 0.06
N ALA A 58 11.06 -2.71 0.94
CA ALA A 58 12.35 -2.02 1.13
C ALA A 58 13.23 -2.09 -0.15
N PRO A 59 13.39 -3.25 -0.81
CA PRO A 59 14.11 -3.33 -2.09
C PRO A 59 13.43 -2.55 -3.21
N ALA A 60 12.10 -2.64 -3.32
CA ALA A 60 11.33 -1.93 -4.35
C ALA A 60 11.54 -0.41 -4.27
N ILE A 61 11.44 0.15 -3.06
CA ILE A 61 11.68 1.57 -2.80
C ILE A 61 13.16 1.92 -3.05
N ALA A 62 14.11 1.05 -2.69
CA ALA A 62 15.53 1.28 -2.96
C ALA A 62 15.81 1.41 -4.46
N LEU A 63 15.22 0.54 -5.29
CA LEU A 63 15.37 0.65 -6.74
C LEU A 63 14.82 1.97 -7.29
N ALA A 64 13.65 2.41 -6.80
CA ALA A 64 13.07 3.69 -7.19
C ALA A 64 13.94 4.88 -6.73
N ALA A 65 14.43 4.85 -5.49
CA ALA A 65 15.27 5.91 -4.94
C ALA A 65 16.60 6.03 -5.69
N MET A 66 17.20 4.92 -6.11
CA MET A 66 18.43 4.90 -6.92
C MET A 66 18.22 5.37 -8.37
N ALA A 67 16.98 5.48 -8.83
CA ALA A 67 16.65 6.06 -10.13
C ALA A 67 16.44 7.59 -10.08
N LEU A 68 16.48 8.18 -8.88
CA LEU A 68 16.29 9.60 -8.62
C LEU A 68 17.60 10.28 -8.20
N GLU A 69 17.64 11.60 -8.32
CA GLU A 69 18.71 12.40 -7.74
C GLU A 69 18.60 12.45 -6.21
N PRO A 70 19.72 12.48 -5.45
CA PRO A 70 19.68 12.36 -4.00
C PRO A 70 18.83 13.39 -3.27
N GLN A 71 18.65 14.58 -3.83
CA GLN A 71 17.84 15.67 -3.27
C GLN A 71 16.35 15.59 -3.59
N GLU A 72 15.94 14.73 -4.54
CA GLU A 72 14.53 14.60 -4.90
C GLU A 72 13.73 13.95 -3.77
N ILE A 73 12.51 14.46 -3.57
CA ILE A 73 11.57 13.92 -2.59
C ILE A 73 10.66 12.94 -3.32
N MET A 74 10.57 11.73 -2.79
CA MET A 74 9.69 10.70 -3.31
C MET A 74 8.50 10.50 -2.39
N LEU A 75 7.31 10.46 -2.99
CA LEU A 75 6.08 10.02 -2.34
C LEU A 75 5.83 8.56 -2.75
N VAL A 76 6.03 7.65 -1.81
CA VAL A 76 5.83 6.21 -2.00
C VAL A 76 4.36 5.88 -1.71
N CYS A 77 3.66 5.35 -2.71
CA CYS A 77 2.25 4.99 -2.62
C CYS A 77 2.04 3.52 -3.01
N PRO A 78 1.41 2.71 -2.15
CA PRO A 78 0.86 1.42 -2.57
C PRO A 78 -0.22 1.62 -3.64
N SER A 79 -0.22 0.75 -4.65
CA SER A 79 -1.10 0.86 -5.82
C SER A 79 -2.52 0.34 -5.60
N ASP A 80 -2.75 -0.32 -4.46
CA ASP A 80 -3.95 -1.05 -4.07
C ASP A 80 -4.75 -0.34 -2.95
N HIS A 81 -4.33 0.84 -2.51
CA HIS A 81 -5.10 1.63 -1.54
C HIS A 81 -6.26 2.40 -2.18
N HIS A 82 -7.40 2.38 -1.52
CA HIS A 82 -8.54 3.26 -1.80
C HIS A 82 -8.45 4.53 -0.96
N ILE A 83 -8.69 5.67 -1.61
CA ILE A 83 -8.68 6.99 -1.01
C ILE A 83 -9.88 7.74 -1.58
N VAL A 84 -10.84 8.07 -0.71
CA VAL A 84 -12.09 8.74 -1.07
C VAL A 84 -11.88 10.23 -1.37
N ASP A 85 -10.95 10.88 -0.67
CA ASP A 85 -10.67 12.31 -0.82
C ASP A 85 -9.26 12.56 -1.39
N PRO A 86 -9.12 12.68 -2.72
CA PRO A 86 -7.84 12.99 -3.36
C PRO A 86 -7.27 14.37 -3.00
N GLN A 87 -8.10 15.34 -2.59
CA GLN A 87 -7.60 16.66 -2.22
C GLN A 87 -6.92 16.60 -0.84
N ALA A 88 -7.55 15.96 0.14
CA ALA A 88 -6.94 15.71 1.44
C ALA A 88 -5.61 14.93 1.32
N PHE A 89 -5.54 13.96 0.41
CA PHE A 89 -4.28 13.27 0.08
C PHE A 89 -3.21 14.21 -0.47
N ARG A 90 -3.54 15.10 -1.41
CA ARG A 90 -2.58 16.06 -2.00
C ARG A 90 -2.10 17.08 -0.97
N ASP A 91 -2.98 17.57 -0.12
CA ASP A 91 -2.63 18.50 0.95
C ASP A 91 -1.65 17.84 1.94
N ALA A 92 -1.93 16.60 2.33
CA ALA A 92 -1.03 15.81 3.18
C ALA A 92 0.30 15.49 2.48
N ALA A 93 0.30 15.23 1.17
CA ALA A 93 1.52 15.04 0.38
C ALA A 93 2.41 16.28 0.34
N GLY A 94 1.81 17.48 0.22
CA GLY A 94 2.55 18.75 0.32
C GLY A 94 3.21 18.91 1.69
N ALA A 95 2.44 18.72 2.77
CA ALA A 95 2.94 18.81 4.13
C ALA A 95 4.04 17.77 4.44
N ALA A 96 3.89 16.54 3.92
CA ALA A 96 4.90 15.50 4.07
C ALA A 96 6.17 15.83 3.29
N ALA A 97 6.06 16.45 2.11
CA ALA A 97 7.21 16.91 1.34
C ALA A 97 7.99 18.02 2.06
N GLU A 98 7.31 18.93 2.76
CA GLU A 98 7.97 19.96 3.57
C GLU A 98 8.89 19.32 4.64
N LEU A 99 8.37 18.37 5.42
CA LEU A 99 9.16 17.66 6.43
C LEU A 99 10.27 16.79 5.80
N ALA A 100 9.98 16.11 4.68
CA ALA A 100 10.98 15.32 3.97
C ALA A 100 12.14 16.18 3.42
N SER A 101 11.88 17.45 3.08
CA SER A 101 12.92 18.38 2.64
C SER A 101 13.97 18.65 3.74
N GLU A 102 13.56 18.52 5.00
CA GLU A 102 14.37 18.63 6.22
C GLU A 102 14.97 17.27 6.68
N ASP A 103 15.03 16.29 5.78
CA ASP A 103 15.61 14.95 6.00
C ASP A 103 14.85 14.07 7.02
N HIS A 104 13.54 14.30 7.18
CA HIS A 104 12.65 13.38 7.86
C HIS A 104 12.15 12.26 6.95
N LEU A 105 11.88 11.09 7.53
CA LEU A 105 11.19 9.97 6.89
C LEU A 105 9.75 9.99 7.36
N VAL A 106 8.84 10.48 6.51
CA VAL A 106 7.49 10.86 6.90
C VAL A 106 6.50 9.75 6.55
N ALA A 107 5.79 9.23 7.54
CA ALA A 107 4.69 8.29 7.36
C ALA A 107 3.33 9.01 7.41
N PHE A 108 2.33 8.47 6.70
CA PHE A 108 0.96 9.00 6.75
C PHE A 108 0.18 8.26 7.83
N GLY A 109 -0.17 8.97 8.89
CA GLY A 109 -0.95 8.45 10.01
C GLY A 109 -2.44 8.57 9.75
N ILE A 110 -3.13 7.43 9.69
CA ILE A 110 -4.59 7.37 9.59
C ILE A 110 -5.18 7.24 10.99
N GLN A 111 -6.22 8.01 11.30
CA GLN A 111 -6.86 7.90 12.61
C GLN A 111 -7.28 6.46 12.90
N ALA A 112 -6.74 5.87 13.97
CA ALA A 112 -7.13 4.55 14.42
C ALA A 112 -8.54 4.61 15.01
N THR A 113 -9.46 3.83 14.44
CA THR A 113 -10.88 3.78 14.87
C THR A 113 -11.31 2.39 15.34
N ALA A 114 -10.44 1.39 15.18
CA ALA A 114 -10.64 0.01 15.58
C ALA A 114 -9.28 -0.64 15.96
N PRO A 115 -9.26 -1.70 16.78
CA PRO A 115 -8.03 -2.35 17.24
C PRO A 115 -7.53 -3.34 16.19
N GLU A 116 -7.23 -2.84 14.99
CA GLU A 116 -6.74 -3.64 13.87
C GLU A 116 -5.38 -4.24 14.19
N THR A 117 -5.23 -5.56 14.13
CA THR A 117 -3.95 -6.25 14.37
C THR A 117 -3.13 -6.45 13.09
N GLY A 118 -3.72 -6.15 11.93
CA GLY A 118 -3.09 -6.27 10.62
C GLY A 118 -2.29 -5.04 10.19
N TYR A 119 -2.42 -3.92 10.91
CA TYR A 119 -1.79 -2.65 10.59
C TYR A 119 -0.62 -2.34 11.53
N GLY A 120 0.35 -1.56 11.02
CA GLY A 120 1.29 -0.85 11.88
C GLY A 120 0.63 0.32 12.60
N TYR A 121 1.18 0.70 13.74
CA TYR A 121 0.74 1.86 14.52
C TYR A 121 1.89 2.85 14.72
N LEU A 122 1.57 4.12 14.57
CA LEU A 122 2.43 5.28 14.77
C LEU A 122 2.00 5.99 16.05
N HIS A 123 2.88 6.06 17.03
CA HIS A 123 2.64 6.85 18.24
C HIS A 123 3.09 8.30 18.02
N ARG A 124 2.16 9.24 18.13
CA ARG A 124 2.46 10.68 17.99
C ARG A 124 3.43 11.14 19.06
N GLY A 125 4.54 11.71 18.62
CA GLY A 125 5.47 12.45 19.46
C GLY A 125 5.16 13.94 19.51
N PRO A 126 6.14 14.77 19.90
CA PRO A 126 6.02 16.22 19.87
C PRO A 126 5.70 16.78 18.48
N PRO A 127 5.01 17.94 18.39
CA PRO A 127 4.78 18.63 17.12
C PRO A 127 6.09 18.96 16.39
N LEU A 128 6.09 18.76 15.07
CA LEU A 128 7.21 18.98 14.18
C LEU A 128 6.69 19.58 12.86
N GLY A 129 6.84 20.89 12.69
CA GLY A 129 6.35 21.59 11.49
C GLY A 129 4.86 21.37 11.26
N ALA A 130 4.50 20.84 10.09
CA ALA A 130 3.13 20.48 9.72
C ALA A 130 2.65 19.12 10.28
N GLY A 131 3.51 18.39 11.00
CA GLY A 131 3.25 17.06 11.52
C GLY A 131 3.77 16.85 12.94
N TYR A 132 4.20 15.62 13.22
CA TYR A 132 4.71 15.18 14.51
C TYR A 132 5.94 14.31 14.34
N GLU A 133 6.81 14.30 15.34
CA GLU A 133 7.78 13.20 15.48
C GLU A 133 7.04 11.87 15.73
N VAL A 134 7.66 10.74 15.37
CA VAL A 134 7.14 9.42 15.73
C VAL A 134 7.86 8.92 16.98
N GLN A 135 7.14 8.83 18.09
CA GLN A 135 7.72 8.35 19.35
C GLN A 135 8.01 6.85 19.32
N SER A 136 7.15 6.08 18.67
CA SER A 136 7.34 4.66 18.44
C SER A 136 6.54 4.19 17.23
N PHE A 137 7.14 3.32 16.44
CA PHE A 137 6.49 2.56 15.40
C PHE A 137 6.31 1.12 15.90
N VAL A 138 5.11 0.55 15.75
CA VAL A 138 4.82 -0.83 16.14
C VAL A 138 4.08 -1.54 15.00
N GLU A 139 4.74 -2.47 14.31
CA GLU A 139 4.11 -3.26 13.25
C GLU A 139 3.26 -4.42 13.81
N LYS A 140 1.99 -4.51 13.38
CA LYS A 140 1.10 -5.66 13.62
C LYS A 140 1.04 -6.12 15.08
N PRO A 141 0.60 -5.26 16.01
CA PRO A 141 0.49 -5.60 17.43
C PRO A 141 -0.56 -6.71 17.66
N ASP A 142 -0.46 -7.38 18.82
CA ASP A 142 -1.56 -8.23 19.28
C ASP A 142 -2.80 -7.40 19.65
N LEU A 143 -3.96 -8.07 19.75
CA LEU A 143 -5.24 -7.40 20.02
C LEU A 143 -5.25 -6.61 21.33
N ALA A 144 -4.59 -7.13 22.37
CA ALA A 144 -4.54 -6.46 23.67
C ALA A 144 -3.76 -5.14 23.58
N THR A 145 -2.65 -5.16 22.85
CA THR A 145 -1.82 -4.00 22.58
C THR A 145 -2.56 -2.98 21.71
N ALA A 146 -3.24 -3.41 20.65
CA ALA A 146 -4.05 -2.55 19.78
C ALA A 146 -5.21 -1.86 20.54
N LEU A 147 -5.86 -2.58 21.46
CA LEU A 147 -6.87 -1.99 22.36
C LEU A 147 -6.26 -0.94 23.29
N GLY A 148 -5.05 -1.17 23.78
CA GLY A 148 -4.28 -0.19 24.55
C GLY A 148 -4.01 1.09 23.75
N PHE A 149 -3.59 0.94 22.49
CA PHE A 149 -3.34 2.08 21.58
C PHE A 149 -4.57 2.93 21.34
N LEU A 150 -5.73 2.31 21.14
CA LEU A 150 -7.01 3.03 21.03
C LEU A 150 -7.38 3.78 22.30
N ALA A 151 -7.17 3.15 23.47
CA ALA A 151 -7.50 3.75 24.76
C ALA A 151 -6.61 4.96 25.09
N ASP A 152 -5.35 4.91 24.66
CA ASP A 152 -4.39 6.02 24.79
C ASP A 152 -4.77 7.20 23.89
N GLY A 153 -5.18 6.94 22.65
CA GLY A 153 -5.61 7.96 21.68
C GLY A 153 -4.48 8.72 21.00
N GLY A 154 -3.23 8.50 21.40
CA GLY A 154 -2.02 9.04 20.76
C GLY A 154 -1.58 8.29 19.50
N TYR A 155 -2.25 7.19 19.16
CA TYR A 155 -1.85 6.32 18.05
C TYR A 155 -2.67 6.52 16.77
N ALA A 156 -1.99 6.41 15.64
CA ALA A 156 -2.57 6.35 14.30
C ALA A 156 -2.16 5.03 13.62
N TRP A 157 -2.96 4.52 12.68
CA TRP A 157 -2.51 3.45 11.80
C TRP A 157 -1.46 3.98 10.81
N ASN A 158 -0.46 3.15 10.52
CA ASN A 158 0.47 3.37 9.42
C ASN A 158 -0.26 3.13 8.10
N GLY A 159 -0.49 4.19 7.32
CA GLY A 159 -1.19 4.10 6.04
C GLY A 159 -0.37 3.52 4.90
N GLY A 160 0.85 3.03 5.15
CA GLY A 160 1.75 2.45 4.14
C GLY A 160 2.23 3.43 3.06
N ILE A 161 1.94 4.72 3.23
CA ILE A 161 2.34 5.81 2.35
C ILE A 161 3.46 6.58 3.06
N PHE A 162 4.52 6.88 2.32
CA PHE A 162 5.71 7.53 2.87
C PHE A 162 6.19 8.68 2.00
N ALA A 163 6.78 9.70 2.61
CA ALA A 163 7.54 10.72 1.91
C ALA A 163 8.94 10.84 2.50
N PHE A 164 9.96 10.80 1.65
CA PHE A 164 11.34 11.05 2.06
C PHE A 164 12.18 11.55 0.89
N LYS A 165 13.29 12.19 1.21
CA LYS A 165 14.34 12.49 0.24
C LYS A 165 15.06 11.20 -0.16
N ALA A 166 15.29 10.99 -1.46
CA ALA A 166 15.86 9.75 -2.00
C ALA A 166 17.21 9.41 -1.35
N GLY A 167 18.12 10.40 -1.25
CA GLY A 167 19.43 10.22 -0.61
C GLY A 167 19.32 9.90 0.88
N THR A 168 18.38 10.53 1.59
CA THR A 168 18.16 10.29 3.03
C THR A 168 17.65 8.87 3.27
N TYR A 169 16.71 8.40 2.45
CA TYR A 169 16.24 7.01 2.50
C TYR A 169 17.37 6.01 2.24
N LEU A 170 18.15 6.21 1.18
CA LEU A 170 19.25 5.31 0.84
C LEU A 170 20.32 5.27 1.93
N SER A 171 20.60 6.42 2.58
CA SER A 171 21.54 6.47 3.71
C SER A 171 21.02 5.74 4.95
N GLU A 172 19.74 5.87 5.30
CA GLU A 172 19.16 5.12 6.42
C GLU A 172 19.06 3.62 6.08
N LEU A 173 18.74 3.26 4.84
CA LEU A 173 18.75 1.86 4.39
C LEU A 173 20.16 1.26 4.47
N GLU A 174 21.19 1.95 4.01
CA GLU A 174 22.58 1.49 4.11
C GLU A 174 23.02 1.32 5.57
N LYS A 175 22.56 2.20 6.46
CA LYS A 175 22.87 2.12 7.89
C LYS A 175 22.23 0.91 8.58
N HIS A 176 20.97 0.60 8.25
CA HIS A 176 20.19 -0.41 8.98
C HIS A 176 20.16 -1.78 8.27
N ARG A 177 20.28 -1.81 6.94
CA ARG A 177 20.26 -2.99 6.07
C ARG A 177 21.28 -2.82 4.91
N PRO A 178 22.58 -2.68 5.20
CA PRO A 178 23.62 -2.46 4.18
C PRO A 178 23.60 -3.50 3.06
N GLU A 179 23.27 -4.75 3.37
CA GLU A 179 23.16 -5.83 2.40
C GLU A 179 22.06 -5.59 1.35
N ILE A 180 20.91 -5.04 1.75
CA ILE A 180 19.83 -4.68 0.81
C ILE A 180 20.30 -3.53 -0.07
N ALA A 181 20.92 -2.49 0.50
CA ALA A 181 21.41 -1.34 -0.25
C ALA A 181 22.46 -1.75 -1.30
N ILE A 182 23.46 -2.54 -0.91
CA ILE A 182 24.53 -3.00 -1.79
C ILE A 182 23.99 -3.90 -2.91
N ALA A 183 23.13 -4.86 -2.58
CA ALA A 183 22.60 -5.81 -3.56
C ALA A 183 21.63 -5.14 -4.54
N SER A 184 20.79 -4.20 -4.09
CA SER A 184 19.94 -3.38 -4.96
C SER A 184 20.75 -2.52 -5.93
N ALA A 185 21.83 -1.89 -5.45
CA ALA A 185 22.73 -1.10 -6.30
C ALA A 185 23.42 -1.97 -7.37
N ALA A 186 23.93 -3.14 -6.97
CA ALA A 186 24.54 -4.09 -7.90
C ALA A 186 23.55 -4.62 -8.95
N ALA A 187 22.30 -4.87 -8.55
CA ALA A 187 21.25 -5.29 -9.47
C ALA A 187 20.91 -4.21 -10.50
N LEU A 188 20.89 -2.93 -10.12
CA LEU A 188 20.69 -1.84 -11.08
C LEU A 188 21.89 -1.59 -11.98
N GLU A 189 23.12 -1.69 -11.45
CA GLU A 189 24.35 -1.48 -12.21
C GLU A 189 24.50 -2.49 -13.36
N LYS A 190 24.17 -3.76 -13.09
CA LYS A 190 24.21 -4.84 -14.09
C LYS A 190 22.90 -4.99 -14.88
N GLY A 191 21.87 -4.25 -14.49
CA GLY A 191 20.56 -4.27 -15.13
C GLY A 191 20.57 -3.67 -16.53
N VAL A 192 19.42 -3.76 -17.19
CA VAL A 192 19.21 -3.22 -18.54
C VAL A 192 18.24 -2.06 -18.47
N ARG A 193 18.60 -0.94 -19.10
CA ARG A 193 17.71 0.20 -19.33
C ARG A 193 17.30 0.24 -20.80
N SER A 194 16.00 0.34 -21.07
CA SER A 194 15.45 0.43 -22.42
C SER A 194 14.29 1.41 -22.44
N GLY A 195 14.53 2.61 -22.98
CA GLY A 195 13.54 3.69 -22.92
C GLY A 195 13.23 4.06 -21.47
N SER A 196 11.95 4.02 -21.09
CA SER A 196 11.46 4.27 -19.73
C SER A 196 11.46 3.03 -18.82
N ASP A 197 11.87 1.86 -19.34
CA ASP A 197 11.97 0.63 -18.56
C ASP A 197 13.37 0.43 -17.98
N ILE A 198 13.41 0.05 -16.71
CA ILE A 198 14.59 -0.38 -15.97
C ILE A 198 14.34 -1.81 -15.51
N ARG A 199 15.20 -2.74 -15.89
CA ARG A 199 15.18 -4.15 -15.45
C ARG A 199 16.44 -4.44 -14.66
N PRO A 200 16.37 -4.58 -13.32
CA PRO A 200 17.50 -5.02 -12.52
C PRO A 200 17.99 -6.41 -12.98
N ASP A 201 19.28 -6.67 -12.82
CA ASP A 201 19.86 -7.99 -13.06
C ASP A 201 19.25 -9.03 -12.12
N ALA A 202 18.70 -10.11 -12.69
CA ALA A 202 17.93 -11.09 -11.93
C ALA A 202 18.77 -11.88 -10.92
N ASP A 203 20.02 -12.21 -11.27
CA ASP A 203 20.91 -12.98 -10.40
C ASP A 203 21.35 -12.15 -9.18
N CYS A 204 21.70 -10.88 -9.39
CA CYS A 204 21.99 -9.97 -8.27
C CYS A 204 20.74 -9.71 -7.43
N PHE A 205 19.59 -9.46 -8.08
CA PHE A 205 18.34 -9.18 -7.37
C PHE A 205 17.88 -10.38 -6.52
N ALA A 206 18.14 -11.60 -6.98
CA ALA A 206 17.83 -12.81 -6.22
C ALA A 206 18.60 -12.91 -4.88
N THR A 207 19.71 -12.19 -4.72
CA THR A 207 20.48 -12.18 -3.45
C THR A 207 19.91 -11.24 -2.40
N ILE A 208 18.98 -10.34 -2.77
CA ILE A 208 18.40 -9.36 -1.85
C ILE A 208 17.46 -10.07 -0.87
N SER A 209 17.59 -9.76 0.43
CA SER A 209 16.65 -10.21 1.47
C SER A 209 15.27 -9.59 1.26
N ALA A 210 14.21 -10.40 1.37
CA ALA A 210 12.85 -9.90 1.28
C ALA A 210 12.40 -9.28 2.61
N GLU A 211 12.25 -7.96 2.66
CA GLU A 211 11.89 -7.23 3.89
C GLU A 211 11.08 -5.97 3.56
N SER A 212 10.11 -5.62 4.41
CA SER A 212 9.34 -4.38 4.23
C SER A 212 10.14 -3.17 4.72
N VAL A 213 9.80 -2.00 4.17
CA VAL A 213 10.40 -0.73 4.58
C VAL A 213 10.13 -0.41 6.06
N ASP A 214 8.99 -0.87 6.58
CA ASP A 214 8.59 -0.70 7.97
C ASP A 214 9.66 -1.28 8.91
N TYR A 215 10.02 -2.55 8.70
CA TYR A 215 11.06 -3.25 9.47
C TYR A 215 12.48 -2.82 9.10
N ALA A 216 12.76 -2.65 7.81
CA ALA A 216 14.12 -2.35 7.34
C ALA A 216 14.59 -0.96 7.78
N VAL A 217 13.68 0.03 7.82
CA VAL A 217 14.03 1.45 7.98
C VAL A 217 13.16 2.13 9.04
N MET A 218 11.83 2.09 8.92
CA MET A 218 10.96 2.97 9.73
C MET A 218 10.97 2.66 11.23
N GLU A 219 11.08 1.39 11.62
CA GLU A 219 11.22 1.00 13.04
C GLU A 219 12.57 1.38 13.65
N ASN A 220 13.61 1.58 12.83
CA ASN A 220 14.98 1.74 13.29
C ASN A 220 15.52 3.17 13.14
N THR A 221 14.85 4.01 12.34
CA THR A 221 15.32 5.35 12.06
C THR A 221 15.07 6.32 13.21
N GLY A 222 16.05 7.19 13.48
CA GLY A 222 15.88 8.32 14.40
C GLY A 222 15.26 9.55 13.75
N ARG A 223 14.80 9.45 12.49
CA ARG A 223 14.30 10.56 11.67
C ARG A 223 12.80 10.44 11.36
N ALA A 224 12.12 9.47 11.97
CA ALA A 224 10.72 9.18 11.70
C ALA A 224 9.83 10.38 12.09
N ALA A 225 9.02 10.82 11.15
CA ALA A 225 7.98 11.82 11.33
C ALA A 225 6.66 11.29 10.78
N MET A 226 5.56 11.95 11.13
CA MET A 226 4.24 11.60 10.61
C MET A 226 3.37 12.83 10.33
N ILE A 227 2.49 12.67 9.34
CA ILE A 227 1.38 13.60 9.10
C ILE A 227 0.08 12.86 9.40
N ASP A 228 -0.77 13.44 10.23
CA ASP A 228 -2.14 12.95 10.39
C ASP A 228 -2.97 13.30 9.16
N VAL A 229 -3.65 12.31 8.59
CA VAL A 229 -4.49 12.52 7.42
C VAL A 229 -5.85 11.82 7.57
N SER A 230 -6.90 12.52 7.16
CA SER A 230 -8.25 11.99 7.02
C SER A 230 -8.68 12.13 5.55
N MET A 231 -8.54 11.05 4.79
CA MET A 231 -8.77 11.03 3.35
C MET A 231 -9.71 9.90 2.90
N GLY A 232 -10.44 9.30 3.86
CA GLY A 232 -11.23 8.09 3.63
C GLY A 232 -10.37 6.93 3.12
N TRP A 233 -9.22 6.71 3.77
CA TRP A 233 -8.26 5.68 3.39
C TRP A 233 -8.75 4.27 3.75
N SER A 234 -8.42 3.32 2.89
CA SER A 234 -8.60 1.88 3.10
C SER A 234 -7.53 1.11 2.33
N ASP A 235 -6.90 0.14 3.00
CA ASP A 235 -5.96 -0.82 2.39
C ASP A 235 -6.68 -1.87 1.52
N ILE A 236 -8.01 -2.01 1.62
CA ILE A 236 -8.85 -2.99 0.90
C ILE A 236 -8.48 -4.47 1.13
N GLY A 237 -7.27 -4.79 1.58
CA GLY A 237 -6.83 -6.11 2.00
C GLY A 237 -7.67 -6.70 3.14
N ASN A 238 -8.49 -5.88 3.82
CA ASN A 238 -9.56 -6.34 4.69
C ASN A 238 -10.90 -6.34 3.95
N TRP A 239 -11.54 -7.51 3.84
CA TRP A 239 -12.87 -7.68 3.25
C TRP A 239 -13.94 -6.84 3.95
N ASP A 240 -13.75 -6.48 5.21
CA ASP A 240 -14.61 -5.52 5.91
C ASP A 240 -14.59 -4.14 5.26
N ALA A 241 -13.44 -3.76 4.71
CA ALA A 241 -13.31 -2.50 4.01
C ALA A 241 -13.96 -2.57 2.62
N LEU A 242 -13.80 -3.69 1.90
CA LEU A 242 -14.51 -3.92 0.65
C LEU A 242 -16.03 -3.95 0.86
N LEU A 243 -16.51 -4.65 1.88
CA LEU A 243 -17.92 -4.67 2.30
C LEU A 243 -18.45 -3.26 2.57
N ARG A 244 -17.75 -2.48 3.39
CA ARG A 244 -18.13 -1.08 3.70
C ARG A 244 -18.22 -0.23 2.44
N GLU A 245 -17.27 -0.39 1.51
CA GLU A 245 -17.23 0.36 0.27
C GLU A 245 -18.36 -0.06 -0.70
N ARG A 246 -18.62 -1.36 -0.81
CA ARG A 246 -19.70 -1.91 -1.65
C ARG A 246 -21.09 -1.74 -1.07
N ASN A 247 -21.21 -1.27 0.17
CA ASN A 247 -22.46 -1.09 0.89
C ASN A 247 -22.76 0.38 1.23
N PRO A 248 -22.97 1.25 0.23
CA PRO A 248 -23.26 2.66 0.49
C PRO A 248 -24.59 2.88 1.23
N ALA A 249 -25.47 1.87 1.25
CA ALA A 249 -26.77 1.91 1.93
C ALA A 249 -26.72 1.46 3.40
N ASN A 250 -25.58 0.97 3.88
CA ASN A 250 -25.40 0.45 5.24
C ASN A 250 -26.36 -0.70 5.59
N GLU A 251 -26.64 -1.57 4.61
CA GLU A 251 -27.47 -2.76 4.75
C GLU A 251 -26.72 -3.87 5.51
N PRO A 252 -27.41 -4.86 6.12
CA PRO A 252 -26.72 -5.96 6.81
C PRO A 252 -25.95 -6.88 5.87
N ASN A 253 -26.27 -6.88 4.57
CA ASN A 253 -25.64 -7.73 3.57
C ASN A 253 -25.35 -6.96 2.29
N VAL A 254 -24.43 -7.47 1.48
CA VAL A 254 -24.03 -6.87 0.20
C VAL A 254 -24.22 -7.88 -0.93
N VAL A 255 -24.88 -7.48 -2.00
CA VAL A 255 -25.01 -8.27 -3.23
C VAL A 255 -24.59 -7.42 -4.41
N VAL A 256 -23.48 -7.79 -5.05
CA VAL A 256 -22.98 -7.23 -6.29
C VAL A 256 -23.13 -8.29 -7.38
N GLY A 257 -23.85 -7.95 -8.45
CA GLY A 257 -24.15 -8.88 -9.53
C GLY A 257 -25.30 -9.85 -9.22
N PRO A 258 -25.39 -10.99 -9.94
CA PRO A 258 -26.51 -11.92 -9.81
C PRO A 258 -26.47 -12.71 -8.50
N GLY A 259 -27.35 -12.37 -7.54
CA GLY A 259 -27.51 -13.20 -6.35
C GLY A 259 -28.60 -12.76 -5.38
N GLU A 260 -28.77 -13.54 -4.33
CA GLU A 260 -29.66 -13.24 -3.21
C GLU A 260 -29.13 -13.83 -1.89
N ILE A 261 -29.40 -13.13 -0.79
CA ILE A 261 -29.04 -13.56 0.57
C ILE A 261 -30.32 -13.67 1.39
N LEU A 262 -30.59 -14.86 1.93
CA LEU A 262 -31.82 -15.18 2.66
C LEU A 262 -31.50 -15.66 4.08
N GLY A 263 -31.98 -14.93 5.08
CA GLY A 263 -31.86 -15.33 6.49
C GLY A 263 -30.42 -15.35 7.00
N ALA A 264 -29.54 -14.51 6.46
CA ALA A 264 -28.16 -14.30 6.93
C ALA A 264 -27.89 -12.81 7.14
N THR A 265 -26.85 -12.49 7.91
CA THR A 265 -26.38 -11.13 8.23
C THR A 265 -24.86 -11.06 8.14
N GLY A 266 -24.32 -9.90 7.72
CA GLY A 266 -22.88 -9.67 7.63
C GLY A 266 -22.22 -10.32 6.41
N SER A 267 -23.01 -10.76 5.44
CA SER A 267 -22.53 -11.56 4.30
C SER A 267 -22.47 -10.78 2.99
N MET A 268 -21.59 -11.23 2.10
CA MET A 268 -21.39 -10.63 0.78
C MET A 268 -21.48 -11.67 -0.33
N ILE A 269 -22.13 -11.29 -1.43
CA ILE A 269 -22.00 -11.92 -2.74
C ILE A 269 -21.42 -10.88 -3.70
N ASP A 270 -20.34 -11.21 -4.39
CA ASP A 270 -19.83 -10.47 -5.56
C ASP A 270 -19.67 -11.46 -6.71
N SER A 271 -20.52 -11.38 -7.74
CA SER A 271 -20.54 -12.34 -8.84
C SER A 271 -20.58 -11.63 -10.19
N ASP A 272 -19.65 -11.97 -11.08
CA ASP A 272 -19.63 -11.50 -12.46
C ASP A 272 -20.23 -12.52 -13.46
N GLY A 273 -20.70 -13.68 -12.97
CA GLY A 273 -21.17 -14.79 -13.80
C GLY A 273 -22.48 -15.42 -13.29
N PRO A 274 -22.44 -16.60 -12.66
CA PRO A 274 -23.63 -17.35 -12.24
C PRO A 274 -24.42 -16.65 -11.12
N HIS A 275 -25.71 -16.96 -11.04
CA HIS A 275 -26.55 -16.56 -9.91
C HIS A 275 -26.13 -17.29 -8.64
N VAL A 276 -25.85 -16.55 -7.57
CA VAL A 276 -25.44 -17.08 -6.26
C VAL A 276 -26.55 -16.88 -5.24
N THR A 277 -26.96 -17.94 -4.56
CA THR A 277 -27.92 -17.90 -3.46
C THR A 277 -27.22 -18.29 -2.16
N LEU A 278 -27.24 -17.42 -1.16
CA LEU A 278 -26.70 -17.69 0.17
C LEU A 278 -27.84 -17.75 1.19
N ILE A 279 -27.98 -18.87 1.91
CA ILE A 279 -29.09 -19.08 2.87
C ILE A 279 -28.53 -19.41 4.25
N GLY A 280 -28.85 -18.60 5.26
CA GLY A 280 -28.53 -18.89 6.66
C GLY A 280 -27.04 -18.87 7.03
N ALA A 281 -26.18 -18.38 6.14
CA ALA A 281 -24.75 -18.30 6.36
C ALA A 281 -24.34 -16.85 6.69
N ASP A 282 -24.28 -16.55 7.99
CA ASP A 282 -23.81 -15.28 8.53
C ASP A 282 -22.29 -15.10 8.28
N ASP A 283 -21.84 -13.85 8.22
CA ASP A 283 -20.44 -13.45 8.10
C ASP A 283 -19.67 -14.25 7.03
N THR A 284 -20.31 -14.47 5.88
CA THR A 284 -19.78 -15.27 4.78
C THR A 284 -19.63 -14.42 3.53
N VAL A 285 -18.46 -14.51 2.91
CA VAL A 285 -18.14 -13.84 1.65
C VAL A 285 -18.11 -14.88 0.54
N VAL A 286 -18.84 -14.62 -0.54
CA VAL A 286 -18.81 -15.39 -1.78
C VAL A 286 -18.39 -14.47 -2.91
N VAL A 287 -17.30 -14.82 -3.59
CA VAL A 287 -16.84 -14.13 -4.79
C VAL A 287 -16.82 -15.11 -5.96
N VAL A 288 -17.37 -14.69 -7.09
CA VAL A 288 -17.31 -15.42 -8.36
C VAL A 288 -16.67 -14.53 -9.40
N ASP A 289 -15.57 -15.03 -9.97
CA ASP A 289 -14.81 -14.40 -11.06
C ASP A 289 -14.58 -15.47 -12.14
N GLY A 290 -15.38 -15.40 -13.22
CA GLY A 290 -15.37 -16.40 -14.28
C GLY A 290 -15.72 -17.82 -13.79
N ASP A 291 -14.74 -18.73 -13.86
CA ASP A 291 -14.90 -20.13 -13.45
C ASP A 291 -14.43 -20.40 -12.00
N ASP A 292 -13.90 -19.39 -11.31
CA ASP A 292 -13.41 -19.51 -9.93
C ASP A 292 -14.44 -18.99 -8.93
N VAL A 293 -14.61 -19.75 -7.85
CA VAL A 293 -15.52 -19.42 -6.74
C VAL A 293 -14.74 -19.44 -5.44
N LEU A 294 -14.70 -18.30 -4.76
CA LEU A 294 -14.19 -18.18 -3.41
C LEU A 294 -15.37 -18.15 -2.43
N VAL A 295 -15.32 -19.01 -1.41
CA VAL A 295 -16.22 -18.94 -0.25
C VAL A 295 -15.35 -18.87 0.99
N VAL A 296 -15.48 -17.81 1.77
CA VAL A 296 -14.65 -17.60 2.95
C VAL A 296 -15.48 -17.03 4.10
N ALA A 297 -15.24 -17.54 5.30
CA ALA A 297 -15.73 -16.88 6.50
C ALA A 297 -15.00 -15.54 6.65
N ARG A 298 -15.73 -14.50 7.01
CA ARG A 298 -15.23 -13.12 7.10
C ARG A 298 -13.99 -12.99 8.00
N ASN A 299 -13.96 -13.71 9.12
CA ASN A 299 -12.82 -13.76 10.04
C ASN A 299 -11.59 -14.53 9.52
N ALA A 300 -11.74 -15.31 8.44
CA ALA A 300 -10.68 -16.10 7.83
C ALA A 300 -10.16 -15.46 6.53
N ALA A 301 -10.67 -14.29 6.16
CA ALA A 301 -10.44 -13.73 4.84
C ALA A 301 -8.99 -13.28 4.60
N GLN A 302 -8.21 -13.01 5.65
CA GLN A 302 -6.75 -12.80 5.55
C GLN A 302 -5.96 -14.04 5.13
N ARG A 303 -6.57 -15.24 5.17
CA ARG A 303 -5.93 -16.52 4.81
C ARG A 303 -6.07 -16.89 3.33
N ILE A 304 -6.68 -16.05 2.51
CA ILE A 304 -6.90 -16.35 1.07
C ILE A 304 -5.57 -16.58 0.34
N GLY A 305 -4.50 -15.88 0.72
CA GLY A 305 -3.15 -16.11 0.19
C GLY A 305 -2.60 -17.53 0.47
N GLU A 306 -3.20 -18.28 1.39
CA GLU A 306 -2.88 -19.71 1.60
C GLU A 306 -3.47 -20.59 0.49
N ALA A 307 -4.52 -20.16 -0.20
CA ALA A 307 -5.19 -20.94 -1.23
C ALA A 307 -4.27 -21.10 -2.46
N SER A 308 -4.09 -22.34 -2.91
CA SER A 308 -3.13 -22.69 -3.97
C SER A 308 -3.39 -22.00 -5.33
N ARG A 309 -4.64 -21.62 -5.61
CA ARG A 309 -5.01 -20.87 -6.81
C ARG A 309 -4.77 -19.37 -6.70
N CYS A 310 -4.83 -18.80 -5.49
CA CYS A 310 -4.58 -17.37 -5.24
C CYS A 310 -3.09 -17.02 -5.15
N ARG A 311 -2.18 -18.02 -5.12
CA ARG A 311 -0.73 -17.80 -5.13
C ARG A 311 -0.14 -17.58 -6.53
N ASN A 312 -0.91 -17.82 -7.58
CA ASN A 312 -0.44 -17.82 -8.97
C ASN A 312 -1.19 -16.82 -9.87
N SER A 313 -1.93 -15.87 -9.26
CA SER A 313 -2.75 -14.85 -9.92
C SER A 313 -2.06 -13.49 -9.88
#